data_AF-A0AAV8AHJ2-F1
#
_entry.id   AF-A0AAV8AHJ2-F1
#
_cell.length_a   1.000
_cell.length_b   1.000
_cell.length_c   1.000
_cell.angle_alpha   90.00
_cell.angle_beta   90.00
_cell.angle_gamma   90.00
#
_symmetry.space_group_name_H-M   'P 1'
#
loop_
_entity.id
_entity.type
_entity.pdbx_description
1 polymer ?
#
loop_
_entity_poly.entity_id
_entity_poly.type
_entity_poly.pdbx_seq_one_letter_code
_entity_poly.pdbx_strand_id
1 'polypeptide(L)'
;MEASKADISIVVVPLPTQGHLNQLLHLSVLLSSHALTVYYAAPAIHIHQARSRLEGWPASAIRSLRFHELPIPPYASPVPNPNSPLFFPSHLLPMFQAFKHVQPHLEIFLRFLSGTSRRVVVISDLLVSFAATEAASLPNGEPYTFRCTLPSNGLAWQHQDSPAGALIRSLGLNTPLPKDCMPEEFLAHVAQCQSRPESGLLINTCHLIEGDFLDFFMQQPDLIGKKLFALGPLNPTVITETTAPRHHCLYWLDRQPPGSVLYVSFGTNSSISDDQIEQLAIGLLNSKQRDWDHRREILPAAEIEKAIKEVMVYDKGQEIKRRASELGEAARRAASGGGSSNTVLLSFINHITRS
;
A
#
# COMPACT_ATOMS: atom_id res chain seq x y z
N MET A 1 -16.40 2.17 41.38
CA MET A 1 -16.00 3.35 40.60
C MET A 1 -15.60 2.85 39.23
N GLU A 2 -16.46 3.02 38.22
CA GLU A 2 -16.12 2.57 36.87
C GLU A 2 -15.01 3.46 36.29
N ALA A 3 -14.05 2.86 35.60
CA ALA A 3 -13.09 3.62 34.82
C ALA A 3 -13.82 4.24 33.62
N SER A 4 -13.64 5.55 33.39
CA SER A 4 -14.18 6.21 32.20
C SER A 4 -13.66 5.48 30.95
N LYS A 5 -14.57 4.89 30.17
CA LYS A 5 -14.20 4.25 28.91
C LYS A 5 -13.56 5.26 27.96
N ALA A 6 -12.63 4.81 27.15
CA ALA A 6 -12.17 5.59 26.00
C ALA A 6 -13.34 5.76 25.00
N ASP A 7 -13.47 6.92 24.36
CA ASP A 7 -14.55 7.12 23.39
C ASP A 7 -14.39 6.20 22.16
N ILE A 8 -13.19 6.16 21.60
CA ILE A 8 -12.85 5.31 20.46
C ILE A 8 -11.45 4.69 20.63
N SER A 9 -11.36 3.40 20.32
CA SER A 9 -10.08 2.74 20.03
C SER A 9 -10.05 2.33 18.55
N ILE A 10 -9.02 2.73 17.82
CA ILE A 10 -8.81 2.33 16.43
C ILE A 10 -7.73 1.26 16.39
N VAL A 11 -7.98 0.12 15.76
CA VAL A 11 -6.99 -0.94 15.52
C VAL A 11 -6.72 -1.01 14.02
N VAL A 12 -5.45 -1.04 13.64
CA VAL A 12 -5.01 -1.13 12.25
C VAL A 12 -4.27 -2.44 12.06
N VAL A 13 -4.80 -3.33 11.22
CA VAL A 13 -4.29 -4.70 11.02
C VAL A 13 -3.82 -4.88 9.56
N PRO A 14 -2.56 -4.56 9.26
CA PRO A 14 -1.99 -4.72 7.92
C PRO A 14 -1.68 -6.19 7.59
N LEU A 15 -1.68 -6.51 6.30
CA LEU A 15 -0.97 -7.69 5.83
C LEU A 15 0.55 -7.48 6.06
N PRO A 16 1.29 -8.47 6.60
CA PRO A 16 2.73 -8.38 6.88
C PRO A 16 3.64 -8.38 5.62
N THR A 17 3.41 -7.46 4.68
CA THR A 17 4.32 -7.18 3.55
C THR A 17 4.56 -5.69 3.41
N GLN A 18 5.75 -5.27 2.95
CA GLN A 18 6.15 -3.87 2.94
C GLN A 18 5.14 -2.95 2.24
N GLY A 19 4.57 -3.36 1.11
CA GLY A 19 3.60 -2.57 0.34
C GLY A 19 2.27 -2.31 1.09
N HIS A 20 1.90 -3.17 2.04
CA HIS A 20 0.65 -3.07 2.81
C HIS A 20 0.91 -2.41 4.18
N LEU A 21 1.96 -2.86 4.87
CA LEU A 21 2.48 -2.26 6.12
C LEU A 21 2.65 -0.75 5.98
N ASN A 22 3.32 -0.29 4.92
CA ASN A 22 3.70 1.12 4.79
C ASN A 22 2.49 2.05 4.54
N GLN A 23 1.50 1.61 3.76
CA GLN A 23 0.28 2.38 3.50
C GLN A 23 -0.56 2.54 4.77
N LEU A 24 -0.76 1.44 5.50
CA LEU A 24 -1.51 1.44 6.75
C LEU A 24 -0.76 2.11 7.90
N LEU A 25 0.58 2.13 7.87
CA LEU A 25 1.39 2.93 8.80
C LEU A 25 1.16 4.43 8.56
N HIS A 26 1.21 4.90 7.32
CA HIS A 26 0.93 6.30 7.00
C HIS A 26 -0.48 6.72 7.43
N LEU A 27 -1.51 5.89 7.15
CA LEU A 27 -2.87 6.11 7.65
C LEU A 27 -2.91 6.18 9.19
N SER A 28 -2.19 5.29 9.87
CA SER A 28 -2.13 5.26 11.34
C SER A 28 -1.51 6.53 11.93
N VAL A 29 -0.49 7.09 11.29
CA VAL A 29 0.11 8.39 11.69
C VAL A 29 -0.84 9.55 11.41
N LEU A 30 -1.53 9.56 10.27
CA LEU A 30 -2.52 10.59 9.95
C LEU A 30 -3.69 10.58 10.96
N LEU A 31 -4.20 9.41 11.33
CA LEU A 31 -5.24 9.29 12.37
C LEU A 31 -4.71 9.70 13.76
N SER A 32 -3.50 9.25 14.14
CA SER A 32 -2.84 9.64 15.41
C SER A 32 -2.58 11.15 15.51
N SER A 33 -2.28 11.83 14.40
CA SER A 33 -2.08 13.28 14.37
C SER A 33 -3.33 14.09 14.72
N HIS A 34 -4.53 13.49 14.58
CA HIS A 34 -5.81 14.05 15.04
C HIS A 34 -6.14 13.62 16.48
N ALA A 35 -5.10 13.32 17.28
CA ALA A 35 -5.14 12.86 18.67
C ALA A 35 -5.84 11.50 18.94
N LEU A 36 -6.34 10.81 17.92
CA LEU A 36 -7.02 9.51 18.04
C LEU A 36 -6.05 8.41 18.50
N THR A 37 -6.47 7.56 19.44
CA THR A 37 -5.69 6.39 19.86
C THR A 37 -5.72 5.32 18.77
N VAL A 38 -4.55 5.03 18.18
CA VAL A 38 -4.41 4.07 17.08
C VAL A 38 -3.47 2.94 17.50
N TYR A 39 -3.93 1.69 17.42
CA TYR A 39 -3.15 0.48 17.68
C TYR A 39 -2.78 -0.21 16.37
N TYR A 40 -1.54 -0.04 15.93
CA TYR A 40 -0.97 -0.77 14.80
C TYR A 40 -0.62 -2.20 15.25
N ALA A 41 -1.42 -3.18 14.82
CA ALA A 41 -1.37 -4.57 15.29
C ALA A 41 -0.71 -5.49 14.25
N ALA A 42 0.50 -5.96 14.52
CA ALA A 42 1.31 -6.75 13.57
C ALA A 42 2.35 -7.63 14.30
N PRO A 43 3.01 -8.60 13.63
CA PRO A 43 4.06 -9.40 14.26
C PRO A 43 5.32 -8.58 14.59
N ALA A 44 6.07 -9.02 15.61
CA ALA A 44 7.23 -8.31 16.20
C ALA A 44 8.19 -7.70 15.16
N ILE A 45 8.62 -8.51 14.19
CA ILE A 45 9.57 -8.10 13.14
C ILE A 45 8.99 -7.01 12.22
N HIS A 46 7.69 -7.07 11.95
CA HIS A 46 6.99 -6.08 11.12
C HIS A 46 6.70 -4.79 11.90
N ILE A 47 6.53 -4.86 13.22
CA ILE A 47 6.52 -3.69 14.12
C ILE A 47 7.90 -3.02 14.14
N HIS A 48 8.99 -3.79 14.24
CA HIS A 48 10.35 -3.25 14.17
C HIS A 48 10.60 -2.51 12.86
N GLN A 49 10.26 -3.14 11.72
CA GLN A 49 10.33 -2.50 10.40
C GLN A 49 9.40 -1.28 10.25
N ALA A 50 8.23 -1.27 10.91
CA ALA A 50 7.35 -0.11 10.88
C ALA A 50 7.94 1.06 11.68
N ARG A 51 8.53 0.79 12.85
CA ARG A 51 9.17 1.80 13.71
C ARG A 51 10.35 2.50 13.04
N SER A 52 11.23 1.78 12.31
CA SER A 52 12.33 2.44 11.60
C SER A 52 11.87 3.34 10.44
N ARG A 53 10.68 3.11 9.89
CA ARG A 53 10.06 4.02 8.89
C ARG A 53 9.32 5.22 9.52
N LEU A 54 9.26 5.30 10.85
CA LEU A 54 8.83 6.49 11.60
C LEU A 54 10.01 7.42 11.98
N GLU A 55 11.26 7.03 11.69
CA GLU A 55 12.42 7.89 11.90
C GLU A 55 12.27 9.18 11.07
N GLY A 56 12.43 10.34 11.73
CA GLY A 56 12.22 11.66 11.13
C GLY A 56 10.78 12.21 11.19
N TRP A 57 9.78 11.43 11.58
CA TRP A 57 8.42 11.97 11.78
C TRP A 57 8.31 12.80 13.06
N PRO A 58 7.46 13.85 13.10
CA PRO A 58 7.23 14.64 14.30
C PRO A 58 6.69 13.78 15.46
N ALA A 59 7.31 13.91 16.65
CA ALA A 59 6.88 13.19 17.85
C ALA A 59 5.42 13.44 18.24
N SER A 60 4.86 14.60 17.85
CA SER A 60 3.43 14.93 17.99
C SER A 60 2.53 14.06 17.13
N ALA A 61 2.89 13.80 15.87
CA ALA A 61 2.09 13.01 14.93
C ALA A 61 1.97 11.54 15.36
N ILE A 62 3.00 10.99 15.99
CA ILE A 62 3.04 9.61 16.50
C ILE A 62 2.64 9.47 17.97
N ARG A 63 2.26 10.57 18.66
CA ARG A 63 2.00 10.58 20.11
C ARG A 63 0.86 9.65 20.56
N SER A 64 -0.17 9.47 19.73
CA SER A 64 -1.30 8.57 19.99
C SER A 64 -1.21 7.21 19.28
N LEU A 65 -0.13 6.99 18.51
CA LEU A 65 0.17 5.71 17.87
C LEU A 65 0.75 4.72 18.88
N ARG A 66 0.17 3.53 18.93
CA ARG A 66 0.58 2.39 19.76
C ARG A 66 0.87 1.22 18.84
N PHE A 67 1.82 0.38 19.23
CA PHE A 67 2.13 -0.86 18.52
C PHE A 67 1.68 -2.02 19.39
N HIS A 68 0.88 -2.94 18.83
CA HIS A 68 0.41 -4.13 19.50
C HIS A 68 0.97 -5.37 18.80
N GLU A 69 1.76 -6.16 19.52
CA GLU A 69 2.39 -7.35 18.95
C GLU A 69 1.39 -8.49 18.81
N LEU A 70 1.25 -9.00 17.58
CA LEU A 70 0.48 -10.21 17.28
C LEU A 70 1.44 -11.40 17.17
N PRO A 71 1.44 -12.36 18.13
CA PRO A 71 2.28 -13.55 18.06
C PRO A 71 1.94 -14.37 16.82
N ILE A 72 2.95 -14.62 15.97
CA ILE A 72 2.87 -15.47 14.78
C ILE A 72 3.64 -16.78 15.08
N PRO A 73 3.12 -17.97 14.75
CA PRO A 73 3.85 -19.21 14.93
C PRO A 73 5.10 -19.25 14.01
N PRO A 74 6.12 -20.07 14.34
CA PRO A 74 7.26 -20.31 13.45
C PRO A 74 6.80 -20.83 12.06
N TYR A 75 7.43 -20.34 11.00
CA TYR A 75 7.11 -20.69 9.62
C TYR A 75 8.37 -20.89 8.78
N ALA A 76 8.27 -21.66 7.70
CA ALA A 76 9.34 -21.81 6.74
C ALA A 76 9.57 -20.50 5.98
N SER A 77 10.81 -20.00 5.96
CA SER A 77 11.21 -18.85 5.15
C SER A 77 12.13 -19.33 4.03
N PRO A 78 11.60 -19.96 2.96
CA PRO A 78 12.40 -20.41 1.83
C PRO A 78 13.06 -19.22 1.13
N VAL A 79 14.17 -19.47 0.42
CA VAL A 79 14.81 -18.44 -0.40
C VAL A 79 13.88 -18.01 -1.55
N PRO A 80 13.91 -16.74 -1.98
CA PRO A 80 13.20 -16.31 -3.18
C PRO A 80 13.69 -17.06 -4.42
N ASN A 81 12.79 -17.48 -5.31
CA ASN A 81 13.15 -18.06 -6.60
C ASN A 81 13.15 -16.97 -7.68
N PRO A 82 14.32 -16.53 -8.20
CA PRO A 82 14.39 -15.56 -9.30
C PRO A 82 13.94 -16.16 -10.65
N ASN A 83 13.97 -17.49 -10.78
CA ASN A 83 13.62 -18.23 -12.00
C ASN A 83 12.16 -18.74 -11.92
N SER A 84 11.30 -18.03 -11.20
CA SER A 84 9.87 -18.32 -11.12
C SER A 84 9.17 -17.90 -12.42
N PRO A 85 8.29 -18.74 -13.02
CA PRO A 85 7.50 -18.34 -14.18
C PRO A 85 6.40 -17.32 -13.84
N LEU A 86 6.14 -17.09 -12.54
CA LEU A 86 5.24 -16.06 -12.02
C LEU A 86 6.04 -15.01 -11.26
N PHE A 87 5.78 -13.73 -11.52
CA PHE A 87 6.37 -12.59 -10.77
C PHE A 87 5.90 -12.50 -9.30
N PHE A 88 5.00 -13.38 -8.87
CA PHE A 88 4.54 -13.45 -7.49
C PHE A 88 5.63 -13.97 -6.53
N PRO A 89 5.82 -13.33 -5.35
CA PRO A 89 6.83 -13.73 -4.37
C PRO A 89 6.38 -14.96 -3.57
N SER A 90 6.34 -16.13 -4.20
CA SER A 90 5.88 -17.40 -3.61
C SER A 90 6.58 -17.79 -2.31
N HIS A 91 7.80 -17.29 -2.08
CA HIS A 91 8.54 -17.49 -0.83
C HIS A 91 7.84 -16.90 0.42
N LEU A 92 6.86 -16.00 0.24
CA LEU A 92 6.05 -15.42 1.31
C LEU A 92 4.80 -16.24 1.66
N LEU A 93 4.44 -17.27 0.87
CA LEU A 93 3.23 -18.07 1.11
C LEU A 93 3.18 -18.74 2.49
N PRO A 94 4.26 -19.35 3.03
CA PRO A 94 4.20 -19.94 4.38
C PRO A 94 4.00 -18.88 5.47
N MET A 95 4.47 -17.65 5.24
CA MET A 95 4.26 -16.52 6.15
C MET A 95 2.80 -16.04 6.09
N PHE A 96 2.17 -15.99 4.91
CA PHE A 96 0.74 -15.71 4.78
C PHE A 96 -0.14 -16.78 5.44
N GLN A 97 0.24 -18.05 5.32
CA GLN A 97 -0.42 -19.16 6.00
C GLN A 97 -0.28 -19.02 7.53
N ALA A 98 0.95 -18.84 8.03
CA ALA A 98 1.24 -18.64 9.44
C ALA A 98 0.53 -17.42 10.05
N PHE A 99 0.40 -16.32 9.30
CA PHE A 99 -0.26 -15.10 9.78
C PHE A 99 -1.76 -15.29 10.06
N LYS A 100 -2.43 -16.29 9.45
CA LYS A 100 -3.82 -16.61 9.79
C LYS A 100 -3.99 -17.07 11.25
N HIS A 101 -2.94 -17.67 11.82
CA HIS A 101 -2.95 -18.15 13.21
C HIS A 101 -2.84 -17.02 14.26
N VAL A 102 -2.67 -15.75 13.85
CA VAL A 102 -2.75 -14.63 14.82
C VAL A 102 -4.18 -14.29 15.24
N GLN A 103 -5.20 -14.84 14.55
CA GLN A 103 -6.61 -14.52 14.78
C GLN A 103 -7.03 -14.61 16.25
N PRO A 104 -6.71 -15.66 17.04
CA PRO A 104 -7.12 -15.73 18.45
C PRO A 104 -6.42 -14.68 19.35
N HIS A 105 -5.21 -14.25 18.99
CA HIS A 105 -4.52 -13.18 19.70
C HIS A 105 -5.18 -11.81 19.43
N LEU A 106 -5.60 -11.58 18.19
CA LEU A 106 -6.35 -10.39 17.80
C LEU A 106 -7.76 -10.38 18.44
N GLU A 107 -8.47 -11.51 18.43
CA GLU A 107 -9.76 -11.72 19.11
C GLU A 107 -9.71 -11.31 20.60
N ILE A 108 -8.70 -11.79 21.34
CA ILE A 108 -8.50 -11.44 22.76
C ILE A 108 -8.25 -9.94 22.94
N PHE A 109 -7.39 -9.34 22.10
CA PHE A 109 -7.08 -7.91 22.16
C PHE A 109 -8.31 -7.03 21.82
N LEU A 110 -9.07 -7.40 20.80
CA LEU A 110 -10.29 -6.71 20.39
C LEU A 110 -11.38 -6.78 21.47
N ARG A 111 -11.52 -7.92 22.19
CA ARG A 111 -12.42 -8.02 23.35
C ARG A 111 -11.99 -7.13 24.53
N PHE A 112 -10.69 -7.04 24.81
CA PHE A 112 -10.17 -6.11 25.82
C PHE A 112 -10.49 -4.65 25.47
N LEU A 113 -10.30 -4.26 24.20
CA LEU A 113 -10.67 -2.92 23.73
C LEU A 113 -12.19 -2.68 23.77
N SER A 114 -13.01 -3.70 23.45
CA SER A 114 -14.48 -3.62 23.51
C SER A 114 -14.98 -3.37 24.94
N GLY A 115 -14.37 -4.01 25.94
CA GLY A 115 -14.65 -3.75 27.35
C GLY A 115 -14.31 -2.33 27.80
N THR A 116 -13.20 -1.78 27.30
CA THR A 116 -12.60 -0.50 27.75
C THR A 116 -12.95 0.73 26.90
N SER A 117 -13.57 0.55 25.74
CA SER A 117 -13.92 1.63 24.80
C SER A 117 -15.44 1.70 24.56
N ARG A 118 -15.96 2.86 24.14
CA ARG A 118 -17.35 2.98 23.66
C ARG A 118 -17.50 2.37 22.26
N ARG A 119 -16.58 2.65 21.33
CA ARG A 119 -16.51 2.03 19.98
C ARG A 119 -15.11 1.47 19.68
N VAL A 120 -15.04 0.37 18.95
CA VAL A 120 -13.81 -0.26 18.47
C VAL A 120 -13.82 -0.30 16.94
N VAL A 121 -13.00 0.53 16.31
CA VAL A 121 -12.91 0.61 14.84
C VAL A 121 -11.72 -0.22 14.37
N VAL A 122 -11.95 -1.20 13.51
CA VAL A 122 -10.88 -2.09 13.01
C VAL A 122 -10.68 -1.86 11.53
N ILE A 123 -9.54 -1.27 11.18
CA ILE A 123 -9.12 -1.00 9.80
C ILE A 123 -8.16 -2.12 9.38
N SER A 124 -8.65 -3.13 8.66
CA SER A 124 -7.85 -4.28 8.23
C SER A 124 -7.56 -4.25 6.73
N ASP A 125 -6.40 -4.76 6.33
CA ASP A 125 -6.16 -5.05 4.92
C ASP A 125 -7.16 -6.09 4.37
N LEU A 126 -7.50 -5.98 3.08
CA LEU A 126 -8.40 -6.91 2.38
C LEU A 126 -8.06 -8.40 2.61
N LEU A 127 -6.78 -8.77 2.61
CA LEU A 127 -6.33 -10.17 2.77
C LEU A 127 -6.26 -10.61 4.24
N VAL A 128 -6.60 -9.71 5.16
CA VAL A 128 -6.67 -9.94 6.61
C VAL A 128 -8.16 -9.94 7.03
N SER A 129 -9.00 -10.57 6.22
CA SER A 129 -10.47 -10.58 6.38
C SER A 129 -10.95 -11.15 7.72
N PHE A 130 -10.15 -12.00 8.38
CA PHE A 130 -10.45 -12.47 9.74
C PHE A 130 -10.55 -11.33 10.75
N ALA A 131 -9.74 -10.27 10.62
CA ALA A 131 -9.81 -9.10 11.51
C ALA A 131 -11.14 -8.35 11.39
N ALA A 132 -11.74 -8.34 10.19
CA ALA A 132 -13.07 -7.77 9.96
C ALA A 132 -14.18 -8.64 10.58
N THR A 133 -14.03 -9.97 10.55
CA THR A 133 -14.93 -10.91 11.24
C THR A 133 -14.84 -10.77 12.76
N GLU A 134 -13.64 -10.72 13.35
CA GLU A 134 -13.47 -10.51 14.79
C GLU A 134 -14.06 -9.17 15.24
N ALA A 135 -13.86 -8.11 14.47
CA ALA A 135 -14.46 -6.80 14.74
C ALA A 135 -16.00 -6.86 14.73
N ALA A 136 -16.61 -7.51 13.74
CA ALA A 136 -18.06 -7.67 13.65
C ALA A 136 -18.66 -8.58 14.73
N SER A 137 -17.85 -9.39 15.41
CA SER A 137 -18.30 -10.19 16.56
C SER A 137 -18.48 -9.37 17.85
N LEU A 138 -17.90 -8.15 17.91
CA LEU A 138 -18.01 -7.28 19.07
C LEU A 138 -19.34 -6.51 19.08
N PRO A 139 -19.97 -6.30 20.24
CA PRO A 139 -21.22 -5.51 20.35
C PRO A 139 -21.04 -4.02 20.03
N ASN A 140 -19.80 -3.55 19.90
CA ASN A 140 -19.43 -2.17 19.58
C ASN A 140 -18.27 -2.08 18.56
N GLY A 141 -18.07 -3.13 17.77
CA GLY A 141 -17.02 -3.19 16.74
C GLY A 141 -17.52 -2.77 15.37
N GLU A 142 -16.68 -2.01 14.64
CA GLU A 142 -16.94 -1.62 13.26
C GLU A 142 -15.75 -2.03 12.37
N PRO A 143 -15.90 -3.07 11.53
CA PRO A 143 -14.90 -3.40 10.52
C PRO A 143 -14.89 -2.38 9.38
N TYR A 144 -13.71 -1.92 8.97
CA TYR A 144 -13.49 -1.16 7.75
C TYR A 144 -12.36 -1.81 6.95
N THR A 145 -12.56 -2.05 5.66
CA THR A 145 -11.53 -2.66 4.83
C THR A 145 -10.67 -1.61 4.17
N PHE A 146 -9.36 -1.74 4.31
CA PHE A 146 -8.39 -0.98 3.55
C PHE A 146 -7.97 -1.73 2.29
N ARG A 147 -8.15 -1.10 1.12
CA ARG A 147 -7.61 -1.60 -0.16
C ARG A 147 -6.25 -0.94 -0.44
N CYS A 148 -5.19 -1.73 -0.23
CA CYS A 148 -3.81 -1.39 -0.61
C CYS A 148 -3.57 -1.35 -2.13
N THR A 149 -4.57 -1.73 -2.95
CA THR A 149 -4.53 -1.70 -4.41
C THR A 149 -5.58 -0.74 -4.96
N LEU A 150 -5.26 -0.17 -6.13
CA LEU A 150 -6.06 0.79 -6.86
C LEU A 150 -7.37 0.15 -7.41
N PRO A 151 -8.52 0.86 -7.47
CA PRO A 151 -9.75 0.36 -8.08
C PRO A 151 -9.55 -0.11 -9.53
N SER A 152 -8.75 0.59 -10.33
CA SER A 152 -8.34 0.15 -11.68
C SER A 152 -7.78 -1.28 -11.69
N ASN A 153 -6.91 -1.65 -10.75
CA ASN A 153 -6.42 -3.03 -10.61
C ASN A 153 -7.56 -3.98 -10.22
N GLY A 154 -8.41 -3.63 -9.25
CA GLY A 154 -9.55 -4.48 -8.86
C GLY A 154 -10.54 -4.75 -10.00
N LEU A 155 -10.72 -3.76 -10.89
CA LEU A 155 -11.55 -3.84 -12.09
C LEU A 155 -10.87 -4.62 -13.22
N ALA A 156 -9.54 -4.54 -13.35
CA ALA A 156 -8.75 -5.32 -14.31
C ALA A 156 -8.76 -6.84 -14.06
N TRP A 157 -9.20 -7.27 -12.87
CA TRP A 157 -9.36 -8.68 -12.52
C TRP A 157 -10.73 -9.25 -12.93
N GLN A 158 -11.66 -8.41 -13.41
CA GLN A 158 -12.91 -8.87 -14.01
C GLN A 158 -12.69 -9.42 -15.43
N HIS A 159 -13.68 -10.13 -15.98
CA HIS A 159 -13.58 -10.67 -17.34
C HIS A 159 -13.34 -9.55 -18.36
N GLN A 160 -12.55 -9.78 -19.40
CA GLN A 160 -12.22 -8.73 -20.37
C GLN A 160 -13.46 -8.19 -21.10
N ASP A 161 -14.49 -9.01 -21.32
CA ASP A 161 -15.76 -8.60 -21.94
C ASP A 161 -16.76 -7.93 -20.97
N SER A 162 -16.39 -7.77 -19.68
CA SER A 162 -17.18 -6.99 -18.73
C SER A 162 -17.17 -5.49 -19.06
N PRO A 163 -18.12 -4.70 -18.53
CA PRO A 163 -18.06 -3.24 -18.65
C PRO A 163 -16.80 -2.63 -18.03
N ALA A 164 -16.20 -3.28 -17.02
CA ALA A 164 -14.91 -2.88 -16.45
C ALA A 164 -13.76 -3.07 -17.46
N GLY A 165 -13.72 -4.22 -18.14
CA GLY A 165 -12.76 -4.48 -19.21
C GLY A 165 -12.96 -3.56 -20.43
N ALA A 166 -14.19 -3.15 -20.72
CA ALA A 166 -14.50 -2.14 -21.72
C ALA A 166 -13.95 -0.75 -21.34
N LEU A 167 -14.12 -0.31 -20.08
CA LEU A 167 -13.53 0.94 -19.57
C LEU A 167 -12.00 0.93 -19.70
N ILE A 168 -11.34 -0.17 -19.27
CA ILE A 168 -9.89 -0.35 -19.36
C ILE A 168 -9.39 -0.25 -20.81
N ARG A 169 -10.07 -0.89 -21.77
CA ARG A 169 -9.77 -0.74 -23.21
C ARG A 169 -9.99 0.67 -23.73
N SER A 170 -11.06 1.35 -23.32
CA SER A 170 -11.37 2.71 -23.78
C SER A 170 -10.31 3.74 -23.35
N LEU A 171 -9.65 3.49 -22.21
CA LEU A 171 -8.54 4.28 -21.69
C LEU A 171 -7.16 3.83 -22.24
N GLY A 172 -7.14 2.90 -23.21
CA GLY A 172 -5.92 2.40 -23.85
C GLY A 172 -5.02 1.56 -22.96
N LEU A 173 -5.53 1.07 -21.83
CA LEU A 173 -4.76 0.27 -20.87
C LEU A 173 -4.75 -1.21 -21.28
N ASN A 174 -3.62 -1.87 -21.04
CA ASN A 174 -3.47 -3.32 -21.13
C ASN A 174 -3.01 -3.86 -19.77
N THR A 175 -3.65 -4.92 -19.29
CA THR A 175 -3.42 -5.50 -17.96
C THR A 175 -3.34 -7.02 -18.06
N PRO A 176 -2.29 -7.67 -17.50
CA PRO A 176 -2.18 -9.12 -17.50
C PRO A 176 -3.29 -9.75 -16.64
N LEU A 177 -3.70 -10.99 -16.95
CA LEU A 177 -4.73 -11.64 -16.15
C LEU A 177 -4.14 -12.09 -14.81
N PRO A 178 -4.92 -12.11 -13.71
CA PRO A 178 -4.40 -12.47 -12.38
C PRO A 178 -3.74 -13.85 -12.34
N LYS A 179 -4.28 -14.82 -13.09
CA LYS A 179 -3.74 -16.18 -13.26
C LYS A 179 -2.37 -16.24 -13.95
N ASP A 180 -2.03 -15.21 -14.75
CA ASP A 180 -0.73 -15.11 -15.44
C ASP A 180 0.33 -14.49 -14.51
N CYS A 181 -0.11 -13.93 -13.38
CA CYS A 181 0.73 -13.21 -12.41
C CYS A 181 0.89 -13.94 -11.08
N MET A 182 -0.10 -14.73 -10.64
CA MET A 182 -0.22 -15.24 -9.27
C MET A 182 -0.66 -16.72 -9.22
N PRO A 183 -0.21 -17.51 -8.23
CA PRO A 183 -0.66 -18.89 -8.03
C PRO A 183 -2.17 -19.00 -7.78
N GLU A 184 -2.77 -20.10 -8.25
CA GLU A 184 -4.21 -20.37 -8.08
C GLU A 184 -4.63 -20.40 -6.60
N GLU A 185 -3.80 -20.97 -5.70
CA GLU A 185 -4.06 -20.97 -4.25
C GLU A 185 -4.17 -19.54 -3.67
N PHE A 186 -3.40 -18.59 -4.19
CA PHE A 186 -3.44 -17.21 -3.75
C PHE A 186 -4.69 -16.51 -4.29
N LEU A 187 -5.04 -16.74 -5.55
CA LEU A 187 -6.29 -16.21 -6.14
C LEU A 187 -7.54 -16.75 -5.44
N ALA A 188 -7.55 -18.05 -5.10
CA ALA A 188 -8.61 -18.66 -4.29
C ALA A 188 -8.71 -18.01 -2.90
N HIS A 189 -7.57 -17.72 -2.25
CA HIS A 189 -7.55 -17.00 -0.98
C HIS A 189 -8.05 -15.54 -1.12
N VAL A 190 -7.67 -14.81 -2.18
CA VAL A 190 -8.15 -13.44 -2.44
C VAL A 190 -9.66 -13.43 -2.71
N ALA A 191 -10.20 -14.45 -3.39
CA ALA A 191 -11.62 -14.62 -3.63
C ALA A 191 -12.39 -14.85 -2.32
N GLN A 192 -11.92 -15.77 -1.46
CA GLN A 192 -12.47 -15.97 -0.11
C GLN A 192 -12.51 -14.65 0.68
N CYS A 193 -11.46 -13.84 0.59
CA CYS A 193 -11.38 -12.56 1.29
C CYS A 193 -12.34 -11.48 0.78
N GLN A 194 -12.96 -11.61 -0.41
CA GLN A 194 -13.97 -10.63 -0.85
C GLN A 194 -15.24 -10.69 0.01
N SER A 195 -15.61 -11.87 0.53
CA SER A 195 -16.76 -12.05 1.42
C SER A 195 -16.35 -11.90 2.88
N ARG A 196 -16.69 -10.76 3.49
CA ARG A 196 -16.41 -10.42 4.90
C ARG A 196 -17.37 -9.35 5.42
N PRO A 197 -17.61 -9.25 6.73
CA PRO A 197 -18.33 -8.11 7.33
C PRO A 197 -17.63 -6.78 7.05
N GLU A 198 -18.39 -5.72 6.75
CA GLU A 198 -17.82 -4.44 6.31
C GLU A 198 -18.76 -3.25 6.58
N SER A 199 -18.30 -2.28 7.37
CA SER A 199 -18.99 -0.99 7.63
C SER A 199 -18.63 0.08 6.60
N GLY A 200 -17.48 -0.06 5.94
CA GLY A 200 -17.00 0.83 4.90
C GLY A 200 -15.62 0.45 4.36
N LEU A 201 -15.21 1.14 3.30
CA LEU A 201 -13.97 0.95 2.55
C LEU A 201 -13.09 2.20 2.65
N LEU A 202 -11.79 1.98 2.84
CA LEU A 202 -10.75 3.01 2.71
C LEU A 202 -9.85 2.61 1.53
N ILE A 203 -9.52 3.57 0.68
CA ILE A 203 -8.70 3.32 -0.52
C ILE A 203 -7.62 4.39 -0.64
N ASN A 204 -6.38 3.97 -0.90
CA ASN A 204 -5.23 4.86 -1.09
C ASN A 204 -5.18 5.45 -2.52
N THR A 205 -6.26 6.12 -2.92
CA THR A 205 -6.38 6.85 -4.19
C THR A 205 -7.35 8.03 -4.01
N CYS A 206 -7.55 8.84 -5.04
CA CYS A 206 -8.57 9.90 -5.08
C CYS A 206 -9.00 10.18 -6.54
N HIS A 207 -10.09 10.92 -6.73
CA HIS A 207 -10.64 11.26 -8.06
C HIS A 207 -9.67 11.93 -9.02
N LEU A 208 -8.63 12.61 -8.51
CA LEU A 208 -7.54 13.18 -9.32
C LEU A 208 -6.71 12.11 -10.04
N ILE A 209 -6.58 10.93 -9.47
CA ILE A 209 -5.75 9.83 -9.97
C ILE A 209 -6.62 8.80 -10.71
N GLU A 210 -7.83 8.54 -10.21
CA GLU A 210 -8.69 7.44 -10.66
C GLU A 210 -10.19 7.77 -10.66
N GLY A 211 -10.59 8.99 -11.03
CA GLY A 211 -12.01 9.41 -11.06
C GLY A 211 -12.94 8.40 -11.75
N ASP A 212 -12.70 8.12 -13.02
CA ASP A 212 -13.52 7.20 -13.84
C ASP A 212 -13.62 5.79 -13.21
N PHE A 213 -12.52 5.28 -12.66
CA PHE A 213 -12.48 3.97 -12.00
C PHE A 213 -13.18 3.98 -10.64
N LEU A 214 -13.06 5.04 -9.85
CA LEU A 214 -13.78 5.22 -8.59
C LEU A 214 -15.29 5.28 -8.82
N ASP A 215 -15.73 6.08 -9.80
CA ASP A 215 -17.14 6.28 -10.08
C ASP A 215 -17.78 5.02 -10.67
N PHE A 216 -17.06 4.26 -11.50
CA PHE A 216 -17.48 2.92 -11.94
C PHE A 216 -17.46 1.88 -10.79
N PHE A 217 -16.45 1.94 -9.91
CA PHE A 217 -16.32 1.04 -8.76
C PHE A 217 -17.45 1.24 -7.74
N MET A 218 -17.85 2.49 -7.46
CA MET A 218 -18.99 2.80 -6.59
C MET A 218 -20.35 2.31 -7.15
N GLN A 219 -20.44 2.00 -8.44
CA GLN A 219 -21.63 1.43 -9.08
C GLN A 219 -21.68 -0.10 -9.05
N GLN A 220 -20.64 -0.80 -8.54
CA GLN A 220 -20.66 -2.26 -8.44
C GLN A 220 -21.71 -2.72 -7.41
N PRO A 221 -22.53 -3.76 -7.68
CA PRO A 221 -23.62 -4.18 -6.79
C PRO A 221 -23.23 -4.41 -5.33
N ASP A 222 -22.08 -5.05 -5.08
CA ASP A 222 -21.56 -5.34 -3.73
C ASP A 222 -21.12 -4.10 -2.94
N LEU A 223 -21.15 -2.93 -3.58
CA LEU A 223 -20.69 -1.64 -3.05
C LEU A 223 -21.81 -0.57 -3.00
N ILE A 224 -22.97 -0.82 -3.63
CA ILE A 224 -24.12 0.08 -3.58
C ILE A 224 -24.56 0.27 -2.12
N GLY A 225 -24.62 1.52 -1.66
CA GLY A 225 -24.98 1.87 -0.28
C GLY A 225 -23.88 1.68 0.76
N LYS A 226 -22.73 1.06 0.41
CA LYS A 226 -21.55 1.05 1.29
C LYS A 226 -20.88 2.42 1.31
N LYS A 227 -20.16 2.70 2.40
CA LYS A 227 -19.34 3.91 2.52
C LYS A 227 -17.95 3.67 1.95
N LEU A 228 -17.46 4.62 1.16
CA LEU A 228 -16.14 4.57 0.54
C LEU A 228 -15.40 5.89 0.81
N PHE A 229 -14.16 5.78 1.26
CA PHE A 229 -13.27 6.89 1.58
C PHE A 229 -12.00 6.77 0.73
N ALA A 230 -12.02 7.45 -0.43
CA ALA A 230 -10.86 7.61 -1.30
C ALA A 230 -9.99 8.75 -0.75
N LEU A 231 -9.03 8.38 0.11
CA LEU A 231 -8.28 9.31 0.98
C LEU A 231 -6.77 9.36 0.67
N GLY A 232 -6.36 8.82 -0.48
CA GLY A 232 -4.98 8.86 -0.94
C GLY A 232 -4.61 10.15 -1.70
N PRO A 233 -3.32 10.38 -1.98
CA PRO A 233 -2.19 9.52 -1.63
C PRO A 233 -1.78 9.67 -0.15
N LEU A 234 -1.62 8.54 0.52
CA LEU A 234 -1.16 8.46 1.91
C LEU A 234 0.35 8.65 2.09
N ASN A 235 1.14 8.44 1.04
CA ASN A 235 2.58 8.60 1.12
C ASN A 235 2.93 10.09 1.32
N PRO A 236 3.91 10.43 2.18
CA PRO A 236 4.35 11.81 2.40
C PRO A 236 4.61 12.56 1.09
N THR A 237 3.73 13.52 0.78
CA THR A 237 3.80 14.33 -0.44
C THR A 237 4.76 15.53 -0.31
N VAL A 238 5.22 15.79 0.92
CA VAL A 238 6.23 16.77 1.31
C VAL A 238 7.31 16.04 2.11
N ILE A 239 8.58 16.27 1.77
CA ILE A 239 9.72 15.79 2.55
C ILE A 239 10.00 16.83 3.64
N THR A 240 9.80 16.47 4.91
CA THR A 240 10.23 17.30 6.05
C THR A 240 11.74 17.15 6.23
N GLU A 241 12.44 18.26 6.49
CA GLU A 241 13.83 18.20 6.93
C GLU A 241 13.94 17.43 8.25
N THR A 242 14.88 16.50 8.33
CA THR A 242 15.11 15.68 9.52
C THR A 242 16.44 16.06 10.16
N THR A 243 16.55 15.89 11.48
CA THR A 243 17.81 16.09 12.22
C THR A 243 18.77 14.89 12.09
N ALA A 244 18.39 13.87 11.30
CA ALA A 244 19.21 12.69 11.05
C ALA A 244 20.27 12.99 9.98
N PRO A 245 21.47 12.38 10.03
CA PRO A 245 22.48 12.58 8.99
C PRO A 245 21.97 12.16 7.61
N ARG A 246 21.95 13.10 6.63
CA ARG A 246 21.60 12.79 5.24
C ARG A 246 22.54 11.69 4.71
N HIS A 247 21.96 10.62 4.15
CA HIS A 247 22.73 9.52 3.59
C HIS A 247 23.61 10.00 2.43
N HIS A 248 24.81 9.42 2.27
CA HIS A 248 25.85 9.96 1.39
C HIS A 248 25.43 10.04 -0.09
N CYS A 249 24.52 9.18 -0.55
CA CYS A 249 23.99 9.23 -1.91
C CYS A 249 23.21 10.52 -2.21
N LEU A 250 22.67 11.20 -1.19
CA LEU A 250 21.98 12.48 -1.36
C LEU A 250 22.97 13.60 -1.69
N TYR A 251 24.15 13.65 -1.06
CA TYR A 251 25.21 14.60 -1.43
C TYR A 251 25.83 14.33 -2.80
N TRP A 252 25.70 13.11 -3.32
CA TRP A 252 26.01 12.80 -4.72
C TRP A 252 24.89 13.30 -5.66
N LEU A 253 23.62 13.10 -5.28
CA LEU A 253 22.46 13.54 -6.04
C LEU A 253 22.39 15.07 -6.17
N ASP A 254 22.67 15.80 -5.08
CA ASP A 254 22.76 17.27 -5.04
C ASP A 254 23.77 17.86 -6.06
N ARG A 255 24.70 17.03 -6.58
CA ARG A 255 25.74 17.42 -7.55
C ARG A 255 25.39 17.05 -9.00
N GLN A 256 24.26 16.41 -9.26
CA GLN A 256 23.84 16.06 -10.62
C GLN A 256 22.87 17.14 -11.17
N PRO A 257 22.84 17.39 -12.49
CA PRO A 257 21.88 18.32 -13.09
C PRO A 257 20.40 17.94 -12.81
N PRO A 258 19.49 18.94 -12.72
CA PRO A 258 18.07 18.69 -12.49
C PRO A 258 17.47 17.71 -13.53
N GLY A 259 16.80 16.66 -13.04
CA GLY A 259 16.11 15.68 -13.90
C GLY A 259 17.03 14.75 -14.71
N SER A 260 18.34 14.70 -14.42
CA SER A 260 19.33 13.88 -15.13
C SER A 260 19.71 12.57 -14.42
N VAL A 261 18.98 12.16 -13.38
CA VAL A 261 19.23 10.90 -12.65
C VAL A 261 18.00 10.02 -12.72
N LEU A 262 18.19 8.77 -13.15
CA LEU A 262 17.19 7.72 -13.05
C LEU A 262 17.35 6.98 -11.72
N TYR A 263 16.28 6.92 -10.93
CA TYR A 263 16.21 6.03 -9.77
C TYR A 263 15.67 4.66 -10.21
N VAL A 264 16.44 3.60 -9.93
CA VAL A 264 16.07 2.22 -10.25
C VAL A 264 15.88 1.44 -8.96
N SER A 265 14.68 0.89 -8.75
CA SER A 265 14.38 -0.01 -7.64
C SER A 265 13.14 -0.83 -7.95
N PHE A 266 13.20 -2.14 -7.68
CA PHE A 266 12.11 -3.09 -7.94
C PHE A 266 11.29 -3.41 -6.69
N GLY A 267 11.49 -2.66 -5.60
CA GLY A 267 10.94 -2.98 -4.28
C GLY A 267 11.67 -4.14 -3.58
N THR A 268 11.22 -4.48 -2.37
CA THR A 268 11.89 -5.45 -1.49
C THR A 268 11.53 -6.91 -1.72
N ASN A 269 10.49 -7.18 -2.52
CA ASN A 269 9.91 -8.51 -2.67
C ASN A 269 10.14 -9.11 -4.06
N SER A 270 10.65 -8.32 -5.01
CA SER A 270 10.98 -8.78 -6.37
C SER A 270 12.26 -9.60 -6.35
N SER A 271 12.20 -10.78 -6.96
CA SER A 271 13.36 -11.62 -7.24
C SER A 271 13.79 -11.40 -8.68
N ILE A 272 15.09 -11.27 -8.93
CA ILE A 272 15.67 -11.03 -10.25
C ILE A 272 16.86 -11.99 -10.37
N SER A 273 17.01 -12.68 -11.49
CA SER A 273 18.16 -13.55 -11.72
C SER A 273 19.43 -12.72 -11.86
N ASP A 274 20.60 -13.31 -11.55
CA ASP A 274 21.89 -12.65 -11.74
C ASP A 274 22.02 -12.18 -13.20
N ASP A 275 21.66 -13.06 -14.14
CA ASP A 275 21.38 -12.77 -15.55
C ASP A 275 20.55 -11.46 -15.72
N GLN A 276 19.34 -11.36 -15.14
CA GLN A 276 18.46 -10.21 -15.37
C GLN A 276 18.93 -8.91 -14.68
N ILE A 277 19.74 -9.00 -13.63
CA ILE A 277 20.49 -7.85 -13.08
C ILE A 277 21.51 -7.33 -14.12
N GLU A 278 22.00 -8.19 -15.01
CA GLU A 278 23.15 -7.90 -15.86
C GLU A 278 22.80 -7.20 -17.19
N GLN A 279 21.73 -7.56 -17.90
CA GLN A 279 21.26 -6.67 -18.99
C GLN A 279 20.71 -5.34 -18.47
N LEU A 280 20.23 -5.30 -17.22
CA LEU A 280 19.86 -4.04 -16.59
C LEU A 280 21.11 -3.16 -16.45
N ALA A 281 22.23 -3.71 -15.98
CA ALA A 281 23.51 -3.01 -15.90
C ALA A 281 24.01 -2.57 -17.30
N ILE A 282 24.06 -3.48 -18.29
CA ILE A 282 24.47 -3.17 -19.67
C ILE A 282 23.53 -2.13 -20.33
N GLY A 283 22.23 -2.18 -20.05
CA GLY A 283 21.25 -1.23 -20.57
C GLY A 283 21.40 0.16 -19.97
N LEU A 284 21.74 0.23 -18.68
CA LEU A 284 22.12 1.49 -18.00
C LEU A 284 23.42 2.04 -18.60
N LEU A 285 24.49 1.24 -18.73
CA LEU A 285 25.73 1.57 -19.44
C LEU A 285 25.46 2.18 -20.83
N ASN A 286 24.76 1.46 -21.70
CA ASN A 286 24.55 1.88 -23.10
C ASN A 286 23.61 3.09 -23.22
N SER A 287 22.74 3.31 -22.23
CA SER A 287 21.94 4.54 -22.11
C SER A 287 22.78 5.79 -21.81
N LYS A 288 24.07 5.59 -21.49
CA LYS A 288 25.03 6.59 -20.99
C LYS A 288 24.60 7.22 -19.66
N GLN A 289 23.83 6.47 -18.88
CA GLN A 289 23.50 6.74 -17.49
C GLN A 289 24.27 5.71 -16.62
N ARG A 290 25.52 6.06 -16.26
CA ARG A 290 26.55 5.29 -15.50
C ARG A 290 26.04 4.11 -14.64
N ASP A 291 26.61 2.89 -14.59
CA ASP A 291 27.65 2.11 -15.31
C ASP A 291 27.46 0.60 -14.92
N TRP A 292 28.44 -0.31 -15.16
CA TRP A 292 28.54 -1.76 -14.79
C TRP A 292 27.88 -2.84 -15.73
N ASP A 293 28.32 -4.11 -15.67
CA ASP A 293 28.44 -5.08 -16.81
C ASP A 293 28.42 -6.60 -16.33
N HIS A 294 28.40 -7.76 -17.06
CA HIS A 294 28.62 -8.12 -18.49
C HIS A 294 28.22 -9.60 -18.96
N ARG A 295 26.92 -9.90 -19.30
CA ARG A 295 26.34 -11.09 -20.07
C ARG A 295 26.07 -12.44 -19.36
N ARG A 296 24.97 -13.20 -19.60
CA ARG A 296 23.86 -13.24 -20.63
C ARG A 296 22.81 -14.31 -20.22
N GLU A 297 21.57 -14.46 -20.74
CA GLU A 297 20.79 -13.90 -21.88
C GLU A 297 19.29 -13.74 -21.47
N ILE A 298 18.65 -12.59 -21.73
CA ILE A 298 17.74 -11.88 -20.79
C ILE A 298 16.83 -10.87 -21.56
N LEU A 299 15.88 -10.16 -20.90
CA LEU A 299 15.22 -8.95 -21.45
C LEU A 299 16.30 -7.96 -21.98
N PRO A 300 16.43 -7.74 -23.31
CA PRO A 300 17.70 -7.27 -23.88
C PRO A 300 18.14 -5.88 -23.41
N ALA A 301 19.45 -5.70 -23.20
CA ALA A 301 20.00 -4.41 -22.80
C ALA A 301 19.67 -3.28 -23.78
N ALA A 302 19.50 -3.57 -25.08
CA ALA A 302 19.07 -2.60 -26.09
C ALA A 302 17.61 -2.12 -25.90
N GLU A 303 16.73 -2.95 -25.35
CA GLU A 303 15.34 -2.55 -25.03
C GLU A 303 15.31 -1.71 -23.75
N ILE A 304 16.10 -2.09 -22.74
CA ILE A 304 16.30 -1.33 -21.51
C ILE A 304 16.90 0.04 -21.83
N GLU A 305 17.98 0.09 -22.63
CA GLU A 305 18.60 1.30 -23.16
C GLU A 305 17.59 2.20 -23.88
N LYS A 306 16.77 1.61 -24.77
CA LYS A 306 15.74 2.34 -25.52
C LYS A 306 14.70 2.96 -24.57
N ALA A 307 14.19 2.19 -23.61
CA ALA A 307 13.23 2.68 -22.63
C ALA A 307 13.81 3.82 -21.76
N ILE A 308 15.07 3.70 -21.32
CA ILE A 308 15.77 4.76 -20.59
C ILE A 308 15.89 6.02 -21.47
N LYS A 309 16.33 5.91 -22.73
CA LYS A 309 16.44 7.05 -23.65
C LYS A 309 15.08 7.70 -23.94
N GLU A 310 14.02 6.90 -24.02
CA GLU A 310 12.65 7.38 -24.25
C GLU A 310 12.10 8.22 -23.08
N VAL A 311 12.49 7.91 -21.85
CA VAL A 311 12.12 8.68 -20.64
C VAL A 311 13.10 9.82 -20.33
N MET A 312 14.40 9.64 -20.61
CA MET A 312 15.44 10.56 -20.16
C MET A 312 15.89 11.58 -21.22
N VAL A 313 15.82 11.24 -22.52
CA VAL A 313 16.46 12.00 -23.61
C VAL A 313 15.44 12.57 -24.60
N TYR A 314 14.48 11.77 -25.07
CA TYR A 314 13.56 12.19 -26.13
C TYR A 314 12.39 13.07 -25.61
N ASP A 315 11.75 13.82 -26.51
CA ASP A 315 10.68 14.78 -26.17
C ASP A 315 9.48 14.13 -25.45
N LYS A 316 9.18 12.87 -25.78
CA LYS A 316 8.18 12.06 -25.07
C LYS A 316 8.50 11.94 -23.57
N GLY A 317 9.78 11.83 -23.21
CA GLY A 317 10.25 11.85 -21.83
C GLY A 317 10.05 13.19 -21.14
N GLN A 318 10.17 14.31 -21.86
CA GLN A 318 9.87 15.64 -21.31
C GLN A 318 8.36 15.81 -21.04
N GLU A 319 7.50 15.34 -21.94
CA GLU A 319 6.05 15.34 -21.74
C GLU A 319 5.62 14.42 -20.57
N ILE A 320 6.25 13.24 -20.43
CA ILE A 320 6.07 12.37 -19.26
C ILE A 320 6.49 13.09 -17.98
N LYS A 321 7.66 13.74 -17.95
CA LYS A 321 8.16 14.51 -16.79
C LYS A 321 7.22 15.68 -16.44
N ARG A 322 6.72 16.42 -17.43
CA ARG A 322 5.75 17.52 -17.26
C ARG A 322 4.46 17.01 -16.59
N ARG A 323 3.81 16.00 -17.19
CA ARG A 323 2.57 15.41 -16.67
C ARG A 323 2.75 14.80 -15.27
N ALA A 324 3.87 14.16 -15.00
CA ALA A 324 4.19 13.60 -13.68
C ALA A 324 4.39 14.71 -12.63
N SER A 325 4.99 15.84 -12.99
CA SER A 325 5.15 16.99 -12.09
C SER A 325 3.80 17.65 -11.78
N GLU A 326 2.96 17.87 -12.79
CA GLU A 326 1.62 18.45 -12.65
C GLU A 326 0.70 17.58 -11.78
N LEU A 327 0.71 16.25 -12.01
CA LEU A 327 -0.02 15.30 -11.17
C LEU A 327 0.54 15.27 -9.74
N GLY A 328 1.87 15.30 -9.57
CA GLY A 328 2.51 15.33 -8.26
C GLY A 328 2.20 16.60 -7.46
N GLU A 329 2.07 17.74 -8.12
CA GLU A 329 1.58 18.97 -7.49
C GLU A 329 0.10 18.92 -7.13
N ALA A 330 -0.75 18.45 -8.05
CA ALA A 330 -2.17 18.32 -7.79
C ALA A 330 -2.42 17.33 -6.63
N ALA A 331 -1.63 16.26 -6.53
CA ALA A 331 -1.62 15.31 -5.43
C ALA A 331 -1.15 15.94 -4.10
N ARG A 332 -0.11 16.78 -4.13
CA ARG A 332 0.29 17.62 -2.96
C ARG A 332 -0.86 18.50 -2.50
N ARG A 333 -1.54 19.20 -3.42
CA ARG A 333 -2.70 20.05 -3.11
C ARG A 333 -3.86 19.24 -2.54
N ALA A 334 -4.20 18.08 -3.11
CA ALA A 334 -5.27 17.21 -2.62
C ALA A 334 -5.03 16.66 -1.20
N ALA A 335 -3.77 16.32 -0.87
CA ALA A 335 -3.38 15.84 0.46
C ALA A 335 -3.17 16.95 1.50
N SER A 336 -2.95 18.20 1.08
CA SER A 336 -2.76 19.35 1.97
C SER A 336 -4.03 19.75 2.73
N GLY A 337 -3.90 20.56 3.80
CA GLY A 337 -5.03 20.99 4.62
C GLY A 337 -6.11 21.73 3.82
N GLY A 338 -7.35 21.24 3.86
CA GLY A 338 -8.45 21.74 3.01
C GLY A 338 -8.47 21.20 1.57
N GLY A 339 -7.50 20.36 1.20
CA GLY A 339 -7.52 19.60 -0.06
C GLY A 339 -8.61 18.52 -0.07
N SER A 340 -8.90 17.97 -1.25
CA SER A 340 -9.96 16.96 -1.43
C SER A 340 -9.72 15.69 -0.61
N SER A 341 -8.54 15.07 -0.70
CA SER A 341 -8.19 13.87 0.06
C SER A 341 -8.14 14.14 1.58
N ASN A 342 -7.66 15.32 1.98
CA ASN A 342 -7.71 15.77 3.38
C ASN A 342 -9.16 15.92 3.88
N THR A 343 -10.06 16.45 3.04
CA THR A 343 -11.49 16.57 3.35
C THR A 343 -12.15 15.20 3.49
N VAL A 344 -11.80 14.21 2.65
CA VAL A 344 -12.27 12.82 2.78
C VAL A 344 -11.74 12.16 4.05
N LEU A 345 -10.46 12.38 4.41
CA LEU A 345 -9.88 11.91 5.68
C LEU A 345 -10.62 12.50 6.89
N LEU A 346 -10.89 13.82 6.89
CA LEU A 346 -11.66 14.48 7.95
C LEU A 346 -13.11 13.98 7.99
N SER A 347 -13.73 13.70 6.84
CA SER A 347 -15.06 13.07 6.78
C SER A 347 -15.07 11.64 7.33
N PHE A 348 -14.00 10.86 7.13
CA PHE A 348 -13.85 9.55 7.74
C PHE A 348 -13.69 9.67 9.26
N ILE A 349 -12.82 10.56 9.73
CA ILE A 349 -12.60 10.84 11.16
C ILE A 349 -13.92 11.26 11.83
N ASN A 350 -14.66 12.21 11.27
CA ASN A 350 -15.95 12.65 11.79
C ASN A 350 -17.01 11.53 11.79
N HIS A 351 -16.98 10.62 10.80
CA HIS A 351 -17.84 9.45 10.80
C HIS A 351 -17.49 8.48 11.95
N ILE A 352 -16.21 8.18 12.17
CA ILE A 352 -15.83 7.22 13.22
C ILE A 352 -15.90 7.83 14.62
N THR A 353 -15.70 9.14 14.79
CA THR A 353 -15.76 9.82 16.12
C THR A 353 -17.15 10.27 16.55
N ARG A 354 -18.17 10.24 15.68
CA ARG A 354 -19.54 10.65 16.03
C ARG A 354 -20.05 9.99 17.33
N SER A 355 -20.80 10.77 18.10
CA SER A 355 -21.57 10.31 19.26
C SER A 355 -22.57 9.23 18.83
#